data_AF-A0A7H8QMQ4-F1
#
_entry.id   AF-A0A7H8QMQ4-F1
#
_cell.length_a   1.000
_cell.length_b   1.000
_cell.length_c   1.000
_cell.angle_alpha   90.00
_cell.angle_beta   90.00
_cell.angle_gamma   90.00
#
_symmetry.space_group_name_H-M   'P 1'
#
loop_
_entity.id
_entity.type
_entity.pdbx_description
1 polymer ?
#
loop_
_entity_poly.entity_id
_entity_poly.type
_entity_poly.pdbx_seq_one_letter_code
_entity_poly.pdbx_strand_id
1 'polypeptide(L)' 'MSAPNAGRQSPDPERQPGAQLQDPPGLGKATPNAAPSDKYSQEKSEQTKAGLQSNPEHPLEKYAREKLG' A
#
# COMPACT_ATOMS: atom_id res chain seq x y z
N MET A 1 -17.81 23.61 42.03
CA MET A 1 -18.04 22.15 42.07
C MET A 1 -17.60 21.59 40.73
N SER A 2 -16.66 20.64 40.73
CA SER A 2 -16.07 20.06 39.52
C SER A 2 -16.98 18.98 38.92
N ALA A 3 -17.00 18.82 37.60
CA ALA A 3 -17.86 17.85 36.90
C ALA A 3 -17.59 16.41 37.39
N PRO A 4 -18.64 15.58 37.63
CA PRO A 4 -18.52 14.28 38.29
C PRO A 4 -17.76 13.22 37.48
N ASN A 5 -17.64 13.42 36.17
CA ASN A 5 -16.79 12.61 35.30
C ASN A 5 -15.95 13.58 34.47
N ALA A 6 -14.80 14.00 35.01
CA ALA A 6 -13.79 14.64 34.17
C ALA A 6 -13.51 13.68 32.99
N GLY A 7 -13.48 14.19 31.76
CA GLY A 7 -13.19 13.38 30.58
C GLY A 7 -11.87 12.63 30.74
N ARG A 8 -11.55 11.70 29.83
CA ARG A 8 -10.25 11.01 29.82
C ARG A 8 -9.12 12.06 29.78
N GLN A 9 -8.60 12.46 30.95
CA GLN A 9 -7.42 13.30 31.03
C GLN A 9 -6.25 12.39 30.70
N SER A 10 -5.55 12.70 29.61
CA SER A 10 -4.29 12.06 29.33
C SER A 10 -3.34 12.29 30.51
N PRO A 11 -2.51 11.29 30.88
CA PRO A 11 -1.51 11.49 31.91
C PRO A 11 -0.56 12.64 31.52
N ASP A 12 0.05 13.27 32.53
CA ASP A 12 1.10 14.28 32.31
C ASP A 12 2.19 13.73 31.38
N PRO A 13 2.88 14.57 30.59
CA PRO A 13 3.87 14.10 29.63
C PRO A 13 4.90 13.11 30.23
N GLU A 14 5.39 13.37 31.44
CA GLU A 14 6.34 12.47 32.13
C GLU A 14 5.77 11.07 32.45
N ARG A 15 4.44 10.94 32.44
CA ARG A 15 3.69 9.72 32.76
C ARG A 15 2.99 9.11 31.54
N GLN A 16 3.14 9.71 30.35
CA GLN A 16 2.61 9.13 29.12
C GLN A 16 3.49 7.96 28.66
N PRO A 17 2.90 6.87 28.13
CA PRO A 17 3.66 5.75 27.61
C PRO A 17 4.50 6.16 26.40
N GLY A 18 5.67 5.54 26.24
CA GLY A 18 6.63 5.82 25.15
C GLY A 18 6.00 5.84 23.76
N ALA A 19 5.02 4.96 23.52
CA ALA A 19 4.23 4.88 22.28
C ALA A 19 3.57 6.20 21.83
N GLN A 20 3.34 7.14 22.74
CA GLN A 20 2.70 8.43 22.45
C GLN A 20 3.70 9.60 22.40
N LEU A 21 4.85 9.52 23.09
CA LEU A 21 5.80 10.63 23.23
C LEU A 21 7.14 10.43 22.54
N GLN A 22 7.69 9.22 22.61
CA GLN A 22 9.08 8.95 22.24
C GLN A 22 9.20 7.97 21.07
N ASP A 23 8.18 7.14 20.86
CA ASP A 23 8.19 6.19 19.76
C ASP A 23 7.92 6.96 18.46
N PRO A 24 8.77 6.81 17.44
CA PRO A 24 8.53 7.44 16.14
C PRO A 24 7.17 6.94 15.59
N PRO A 25 6.28 7.85 15.14
CA PRO A 25 4.98 7.46 14.61
C PRO A 25 5.18 6.59 13.38
N GLY A 26 4.93 5.28 13.56
CA GLY A 26 5.17 4.28 12.54
C GLY A 26 6.64 4.19 12.15
N LEU A 27 7.36 3.26 12.77
CA LEU A 27 8.34 2.48 12.00
C LEU A 27 7.54 1.88 10.84
N GLY A 28 7.56 2.55 9.68
CA GLY A 28 6.79 2.16 8.51
C GLY A 28 6.90 0.65 8.35
N LYS A 29 5.77 -0.03 8.16
CA LYS A 29 5.61 -1.49 8.32
C LYS A 29 6.56 -2.38 7.49
N ALA A 30 7.48 -1.79 6.74
CA ALA A 30 8.59 -2.48 6.14
C ALA A 30 9.76 -2.57 7.14
N THR A 31 10.02 -3.77 7.65
CA THR A 31 11.32 -4.10 8.24
C THR A 31 12.43 -3.78 7.22
N PRO A 32 13.65 -3.41 7.66
CA PRO A 32 14.80 -3.42 6.76
C PRO A 32 14.88 -4.78 6.07
N ASN A 33 14.98 -4.80 4.73
CA ASN A 33 14.88 -6.01 3.90
C ASN A 33 13.49 -6.70 3.84
N ALA A 34 12.40 -5.98 4.10
CA ALA A 34 11.04 -6.46 3.80
C ALA A 34 10.78 -6.62 2.28
N ALA A 35 11.69 -6.11 1.44
CA ALA A 35 11.62 -6.35 0.01
C ALA A 35 11.79 -7.85 -0.27
N PRO A 36 10.90 -8.46 -1.08
CA PRO A 36 11.10 -9.82 -1.52
C PRO A 36 12.42 -9.95 -2.29
N SER A 37 12.99 -11.17 -2.31
CA SER A 37 14.24 -11.42 -3.03
C SER A 37 14.13 -11.07 -4.51
N ASP A 38 15.26 -10.76 -5.15
CA ASP A 38 15.30 -10.43 -6.58
C ASP A 38 14.68 -11.55 -7.45
N LYS A 39 14.93 -12.81 -7.07
CA LYS A 39 14.36 -13.98 -7.75
C LYS A 39 12.83 -14.02 -7.61
N TYR A 40 12.30 -13.80 -6.41
CA TYR A 40 10.86 -13.75 -6.20
C TYR A 40 10.22 -12.62 -7.02
N SER A 41 10.87 -11.47 -7.06
CA SER A 41 10.40 -10.31 -7.83
C SER A 41 10.38 -10.59 -9.34
N GLN A 42 11.41 -11.27 -9.87
CA GLN A 42 11.45 -11.71 -11.26
C GLN A 42 10.35 -12.73 -11.59
N GLU A 43 10.20 -13.77 -10.77
CA GLU A 43 9.16 -14.79 -10.96
C GLU A 43 7.75 -14.18 -10.95
N LYS A 44 7.48 -13.23 -10.04
CA LYS A 44 6.20 -12.50 -9.99
C LYS A 44 5.99 -11.59 -11.18
N SER A 45 7.04 -10.94 -11.68
CA SER A 45 6.98 -10.14 -12.89
C SER A 45 6.61 -11.00 -14.11
N GLU A 46 7.24 -12.16 -14.28
CA GLU A 46 6.94 -13.07 -15.39
C GLU A 46 5.52 -13.67 -15.29
N GLN A 47 5.07 -14.05 -14.08
CA GLN A 47 3.69 -14.49 -13.84
C GLN A 47 2.67 -13.40 -14.23
N THR A 48 2.95 -12.15 -13.86
CA THR A 48 2.08 -11.02 -14.18
C THR A 48 2.04 -10.80 -15.70
N LYS A 49 3.22 -10.78 -16.34
CA LYS A 49 3.35 -10.60 -17.78
C LYS A 49 2.64 -11.70 -18.58
N ALA A 50 2.69 -12.95 -18.13
CA ALA A 50 2.00 -14.08 -18.76
C ALA A 50 0.47 -13.99 -18.65
N GLY A 51 -0.05 -13.35 -17.60
CA GLY A 51 -1.49 -13.15 -17.38
C GLY A 51 -2.08 -11.94 -18.09
N LEU A 52 -1.24 -11.04 -18.62
CA LEU A 52 -1.70 -9.90 -19.40
C LEU A 52 -2.13 -10.40 -20.79
N GLN A 53 -3.44 -10.40 -21.04
CA GLN A 53 -3.96 -10.58 -22.39
C GLN A 53 -3.45 -9.42 -23.26
N SER A 54 -3.10 -9.71 -24.52
CA SER A 54 -2.76 -8.67 -25.49
C SER A 54 -3.86 -7.60 -25.52
N ASN A 55 -3.47 -6.35 -25.79
CA ASN A 55 -4.39 -5.20 -25.85
C ASN A 55 -5.76 -5.62 -26.43
N PRO A 56 -6.88 -5.28 -25.77
CA PRO A 56 -8.19 -5.64 -26.26
C PRO A 56 -8.36 -5.16 -27.71
N GLU A 57 -8.96 -5.99 -28.57
CA GLU A 57 -9.27 -5.57 -29.95
C GLU A 57 -10.09 -4.28 -29.89
N HIS A 58 -9.63 -3.23 -30.57
CA HIS A 58 -10.41 -2.00 -30.64
C HIS A 58 -11.69 -2.30 -31.43
N PRO A 59 -12.89 -1.82 -31.02
CA PRO A 59 -14.15 -2.16 -31.69
C PRO A 59 -14.18 -1.88 -33.20
N LEU A 60 -13.39 -0.91 -33.65
CA LEU A 60 -13.27 -0.54 -35.07
C LEU A 60 -12.10 -1.21 -35.80
N GLU A 61 -11.30 -2.05 -35.14
CA GLU A 61 -10.08 -2.61 -35.72
C GLU A 61 -10.35 -3.50 -36.93
N LYS A 62 -11.41 -4.31 -36.88
CA LYS A 62 -11.86 -5.14 -38.02
C LYS A 62 -12.31 -4.28 -39.20
N TYR A 63 -13.14 -3.28 -38.92
CA TYR A 63 -13.62 -2.33 -39.94
C TYR A 63 -12.47 -1.54 -40.58
N ALA A 64 -11.51 -1.09 -39.76
CA ALA A 64 -10.32 -0.39 -40.25
C ALA A 64 -9.46 -1.29 -41.14
N ARG A 65 -9.18 -2.54 -40.74
CA ARG A 65 -8.41 -3.50 -41.56
C ARG A 65 -9.10 -3.80 -42.89
N GLU A 66 -10.42 -3.92 -42.92
CA GLU A 66 -11.18 -4.19 -44.15
C GLU A 66 -11.29 -2.98 -45.10
N LYS A 67 -11.16 -1.75 -44.58
CA LYS A 67 -11.28 -0.51 -45.37
C LYS A 67 -9.96 0.12 -45.77
N LEU A 68 -8.90 -0.13 -45.00
CA LEU A 68 -7.57 0.45 -45.19
C LEU A 68 -6.53 -0.58 -45.67
N GLY A 69 -6.83 -1.87 -45.64
CA GLY A 69 -6.03 -2.94 -46.24
C GLY A 69 -6.43 -3.18 -47.69
#